data_AF-A0A0P0VZF3-F1
#
_entry.id   AF-A0A0P0VZF3-F1
#
_cell.length_a   1.000
_cell.length_b   1.000
_cell.length_c   1.000
_cell.angle_alpha   90.00
_cell.angle_beta   90.00
_cell.angle_gamma   90.00
#
_symmetry.space_group_name_H-M   'P 1'
#
loop_
_entity.id
_entity.type
_entity.pdbx_description
1 polymer ?
#
loop_
_entity_poly.entity_id
_entity_poly.type
_entity_poly.pdbx_seq_one_letter_code
_entity_poly.pdbx_strand_id
1 'polypeptide(L)'
;MASLLVLASSSLGIGHSLLAVELRELNHDLATLLNLLLVVDLGLVNNVLDVLALLSCQCRRCSLAAKTKQALKAIMLSLIQEIDRENVPKRERLEEILVEVGMNDSSSCNEEIESLEQEIGDHASKKWTASP
;
A
#
# COMPACT_ATOMS: atom_id res chain seq x y z
N MET A 1 0.89 17.88 32.05
CA MET A 1 1.27 16.55 31.51
C MET A 1 0.64 16.26 30.14
N ALA A 2 -0.65 16.56 29.91
CA ALA A 2 -1.32 16.33 28.61
C ALA A 2 -0.61 16.99 27.41
N SER A 3 -0.17 18.26 27.52
CA SER A 3 0.51 18.95 26.42
C SER A 3 1.87 18.34 26.06
N LEU A 4 2.61 17.80 27.03
CA LEU A 4 3.89 17.11 26.80
C LEU A 4 3.67 15.76 26.09
N LEU A 5 2.61 15.04 26.46
CA LEU A 5 2.25 13.77 25.81
C LEU A 5 1.84 13.98 24.34
N VAL A 6 1.09 15.05 24.06
CA VAL A 6 0.73 15.45 22.68
C VAL A 6 1.97 15.82 21.87
N LEU A 7 2.89 16.62 22.44
CA LEU A 7 4.13 16.98 21.75
C LEU A 7 5.01 15.76 21.46
N ALA A 8 5.12 14.83 22.41
CA ALA A 8 5.90 13.60 22.25
C ALA A 8 5.27 12.64 21.23
N SER A 9 3.94 12.58 21.17
CA SER A 9 3.22 11.80 20.16
C SER A 9 3.39 12.42 18.76
N SER A 10 3.34 13.74 18.66
CA SER A 10 3.60 14.47 17.42
C SER A 10 5.04 14.31 16.95
N SER A 11 6.03 14.41 17.84
CA SER A 11 7.44 14.23 17.46
C SER A 11 7.76 12.79 17.06
N LEU A 12 7.19 11.80 17.74
CA LEU A 12 7.31 10.39 17.35
C LEU A 12 6.63 10.12 15.99
N GLY A 13 5.45 10.73 15.77
CA GLY A 13 4.75 10.68 14.48
C GLY A 13 5.54 11.32 13.34
N ILE A 14 6.19 12.46 13.60
CA ILE A 14 7.09 13.13 12.65
C ILE A 14 8.30 12.24 12.35
N GLY A 15 8.94 11.64 13.35
CA GLY A 15 10.08 10.74 13.16
C GLY A 15 9.73 9.51 12.30
N HIS A 16 8.57 8.89 12.55
CA HIS A 16 8.07 7.81 11.70
C HIS A 16 7.76 8.27 10.27
N SER A 17 7.25 9.50 10.11
CA SER A 17 6.96 10.04 8.77
C SER A 17 8.24 10.32 7.97
N LEU A 18 9.31 10.81 8.61
CA LEU A 18 10.59 11.09 7.98
C LEU A 18 11.27 9.80 7.53
N LEU A 19 11.36 8.79 8.41
CA LEU A 19 11.88 7.46 8.06
C LEU A 19 11.12 6.82 6.89
N ALA A 20 9.80 7.00 6.84
CA ALA A 20 9.01 6.49 5.73
C ALA A 20 9.28 7.22 4.40
N VAL A 21 9.64 8.51 4.44
CA VAL A 21 10.07 9.25 3.26
C VAL A 21 11.44 8.78 2.80
N GLU A 22 12.42 8.70 3.69
CA GLU A 22 13.78 8.21 3.37
C GLU A 22 13.76 6.79 2.80
N LEU A 23 12.97 5.88 3.40
CA LEU A 23 12.82 4.52 2.90
C LEU A 23 12.17 4.47 1.51
N ARG A 24 11.26 5.40 1.20
CA ARG A 24 10.66 5.50 -0.14
C ARG A 24 11.65 6.00 -1.17
N GLU A 25 12.45 7.00 -0.83
CA GLU A 25 13.52 7.52 -1.70
C GLU A 25 14.54 6.42 -1.97
N LEU A 26 15.00 5.70 -0.95
CA LEU A 26 15.91 4.58 -1.11
C LEU A 26 15.33 3.46 -1.99
N ASN A 27 14.04 3.12 -1.83
CA ASN A 27 13.37 2.16 -2.71
C ASN A 27 13.29 2.65 -4.16
N HIS A 28 13.08 3.96 -4.37
CA HIS A 28 13.05 4.54 -5.71
C HIS A 28 14.43 4.49 -6.38
N ASP A 29 15.48 4.86 -5.64
CA ASP A 29 16.86 4.82 -6.12
C ASP A 29 17.28 3.37 -6.42
N LEU A 30 16.95 2.42 -5.55
CA LEU A 30 17.21 1.01 -5.78
C LEU A 30 16.49 0.49 -7.04
N ALA A 31 15.23 0.84 -7.26
CA ALA A 31 14.52 0.48 -8.49
C ALA A 31 15.19 1.06 -9.74
N THR A 32 15.71 2.29 -9.63
CA THR A 32 16.44 2.95 -10.72
C THR A 32 17.73 2.21 -11.05
N LEU A 33 18.51 1.83 -10.03
CA LEU A 33 19.73 1.03 -10.19
C LEU A 33 19.44 -0.36 -10.78
N LEU A 34 18.41 -1.05 -10.31
CA LEU A 34 18.02 -2.35 -10.84
C LEU A 34 17.62 -2.27 -12.31
N ASN A 35 16.92 -1.20 -12.72
CA ASN A 35 16.61 -0.99 -14.13
C ASN A 35 17.84 -0.74 -15.00
N LEU A 36 18.85 -0.03 -14.48
CA LEU A 36 20.11 0.14 -15.21
C LEU A 36 20.81 -1.22 -15.40
N LEU A 37 20.84 -2.06 -14.37
CA LEU A 37 21.42 -3.41 -14.45
C LEU A 37 20.69 -4.31 -15.46
N LEU A 38 19.38 -4.15 -15.64
CA LEU A 38 18.60 -4.91 -16.63
C LEU A 38 18.89 -4.49 -18.08
N VAL A 39 19.35 -3.26 -18.31
CA VAL A 39 19.69 -2.75 -19.65
C VAL A 39 21.15 -3.05 -20.00
N VAL A 40 22.02 -3.14 -19.00
CA VAL A 40 23.42 -3.53 -19.21
C VAL A 40 23.48 -5.03 -19.46
N ASP A 41 24.08 -5.43 -20.58
CA ASP A 41 24.36 -6.84 -20.84
C ASP A 41 25.48 -7.31 -19.90
N LEU A 42 25.08 -7.94 -18.80
CA LEU A 42 25.95 -8.48 -17.76
C LEU A 42 26.25 -9.98 -17.96
N GLY A 43 25.80 -10.59 -19.07
CA GLY A 43 25.92 -12.03 -19.27
C GLY A 43 25.17 -12.86 -18.21
N LEU A 44 24.13 -12.27 -17.60
CA LEU A 44 23.31 -12.95 -16.59
C LEU A 44 22.37 -13.95 -17.26
N VAL A 45 22.16 -15.07 -16.59
CA VAL A 45 21.16 -16.06 -16.99
C VAL A 45 19.74 -15.50 -16.84
N ASN A 46 18.83 -15.90 -17.73
CA ASN A 46 17.46 -15.33 -17.83
C ASN A 46 16.69 -15.33 -16.51
N ASN A 47 16.80 -16.39 -15.70
CA ASN A 47 16.12 -16.45 -14.40
C ASN A 47 16.61 -15.37 -13.41
N VAL A 48 17.89 -14.98 -13.48
CA VAL A 48 18.42 -13.89 -12.65
C VAL A 48 17.90 -12.54 -13.15
N LEU A 49 17.78 -12.36 -14.47
CA LEU A 49 17.16 -11.17 -15.06
C LEU A 49 15.69 -11.03 -14.62
N ASP A 50 14.93 -12.13 -14.62
CA ASP A 50 13.54 -12.14 -14.15
C ASP A 50 13.43 -11.72 -12.68
N VAL A 51 14.33 -12.24 -11.82
CA VAL A 51 14.37 -11.85 -10.40
C VAL A 51 14.74 -10.37 -10.23
N LEU A 52 15.66 -9.83 -11.02
CA LEU A 52 15.99 -8.40 -11.02
C LEU A 52 14.79 -7.54 -11.44
N ALA A 53 14.06 -7.96 -12.48
CA ALA A 53 12.85 -7.27 -12.93
C ALA A 53 11.76 -7.26 -11.85
N LEU A 54 11.56 -8.39 -11.18
CA LEU A 54 10.64 -8.49 -10.06
C LEU A 54 11.04 -7.59 -8.89
N LEU A 55 12.32 -7.57 -8.51
CA LEU A 55 12.84 -6.70 -7.47
C LEU A 55 12.65 -5.22 -7.82
N SER A 56 12.91 -4.83 -9.07
CA SER A 56 12.68 -3.46 -9.55
C SER A 56 11.20 -3.07 -9.41
N CYS A 57 10.29 -3.94 -9.88
CA CYS A 57 8.86 -3.74 -9.72
C CYS A 57 8.44 -3.62 -8.25
N GLN A 58 8.99 -4.47 -7.37
CA GLN A 58 8.68 -4.44 -5.95
C GLN A 58 9.14 -3.14 -5.29
N CYS A 59 10.36 -2.69 -5.59
CA CYS A 59 10.91 -1.44 -5.09
C CYS A 59 10.03 -0.23 -5.52
N ARG A 60 9.58 -0.20 -6.77
CA ARG A 60 8.64 0.84 -7.26
C ARG A 60 7.29 0.79 -6.56
N ARG A 61 6.74 -0.40 -6.32
CA ARG A 61 5.46 -0.57 -5.63
C ARG A 61 5.53 -0.12 -4.17
N CYS A 62 6.62 -0.41 -3.48
CA CYS A 62 6.86 0.07 -2.12
C CYS A 62 6.87 1.61 -2.05
N SER A 63 7.46 2.26 -3.06
CA SER A 63 7.47 3.72 -3.20
C SER A 63 6.06 4.31 -3.37
N LEU A 64 5.28 3.77 -4.32
CA LEU A 64 3.96 4.33 -4.66
C LEU A 64 2.89 4.01 -3.61
N ALA A 65 2.80 2.74 -3.18
CA ALA A 65 1.75 2.28 -2.28
C ALA A 65 1.83 2.93 -0.89
N ALA A 66 3.03 3.33 -0.46
CA ALA A 66 3.20 3.96 0.84
C ALA A 66 2.66 5.41 0.87
N LYS A 67 2.67 6.15 -0.25
CA LYS A 67 2.22 7.55 -0.26
C LYS A 67 0.69 7.65 -0.17
N THR A 68 -0.03 6.90 -1.01
CA THR A 68 -1.51 6.87 -1.01
C THR A 68 -2.06 6.27 0.27
N LYS A 69 -1.50 5.16 0.76
CA LYS A 69 -1.95 4.54 2.02
C LYS A 69 -1.74 5.46 3.23
N GLN A 70 -0.66 6.23 3.27
CA GLN A 70 -0.37 7.09 4.42
C GLN A 70 -1.28 8.32 4.48
N ALA A 71 -1.59 8.93 3.32
CA ALA A 71 -2.60 9.99 3.22
C ALA A 71 -3.98 9.48 3.65
N LEU A 72 -4.41 8.34 3.10
CA LEU A 72 -5.68 7.73 3.50
C LEU A 72 -5.72 7.39 4.99
N LYS A 73 -4.65 6.79 5.52
CA LYS A 73 -4.59 6.46 6.94
C LYS A 73 -4.72 7.70 7.82
N ALA A 74 -4.11 8.82 7.42
CA ALA A 74 -4.26 10.09 8.13
C ALA A 74 -5.71 10.60 8.08
N ILE A 75 -6.36 10.53 6.93
CA ILE A 75 -7.77 10.91 6.76
C ILE A 75 -8.68 10.02 7.63
N MET A 76 -8.52 8.69 7.58
CA MET A 76 -9.30 7.76 8.40
C MET A 76 -9.09 7.99 9.90
N LEU A 77 -7.85 8.19 10.34
CA LEU A 77 -7.56 8.50 11.74
C LEU A 77 -8.20 9.83 12.17
N SER A 78 -8.18 10.84 11.31
CA SER A 78 -8.87 12.11 11.55
C SER A 78 -10.38 11.92 11.70
N LEU A 79 -11.02 11.10 10.85
CA LEU A 79 -12.45 10.80 10.95
C LEU A 79 -12.78 10.06 12.25
N ILE A 80 -11.98 9.06 12.62
CA ILE A 80 -12.16 8.33 13.88
C ILE A 80 -12.04 9.28 15.07
N GLN A 81 -11.07 10.20 15.06
CA GLN A 81 -10.90 11.20 16.12
C GLN A 81 -12.05 12.21 16.19
N GLU A 82 -12.69 12.56 15.08
CA GLU A 82 -13.90 13.38 15.08
C GLU A 82 -15.08 12.62 15.70
N ILE A 83 -15.26 11.35 15.32
CA ILE A 83 -16.33 10.50 15.85
C ILE A 83 -16.14 10.27 17.36
N ASP A 84 -14.91 10.04 17.83
CA ASP A 84 -14.57 9.93 19.26
C ASP A 84 -14.92 11.20 20.05
N ARG A 85 -15.03 12.36 19.38
CA ARG A 85 -15.47 13.64 19.98
C ARG A 85 -16.97 13.91 19.78
N GLU A 86 -17.74 12.87 19.45
CA GLU A 86 -19.17 12.92 19.11
C GLU A 86 -19.51 13.82 17.92
N ASN A 87 -18.52 14.13 17.07
CA ASN A 87 -18.74 14.96 15.90
C ASN A 87 -18.90 14.06 14.66
N VAL A 88 -20.15 13.79 14.30
CA VAL A 88 -20.48 12.91 13.17
C VAL A 88 -20.15 13.62 11.85
N PRO A 89 -19.23 13.07 11.02
CA PRO A 89 -18.90 13.65 9.72
C PRO A 89 -20.13 13.68 8.81
N LYS A 90 -20.29 14.77 8.05
CA LYS A 90 -21.36 14.87 7.05
C LYS A 90 -21.22 13.79 5.99
N ARG A 91 -22.36 13.29 5.49
CA ARG A 91 -22.41 12.25 4.47
C ARG A 91 -21.59 12.61 3.22
N GLU A 92 -21.68 13.86 2.77
CA GLU A 92 -20.99 14.31 1.55
C GLU A 92 -19.47 14.19 1.71
N ARG A 93 -18.93 14.47 2.90
CA ARG A 93 -17.50 14.32 3.20
C ARG A 93 -17.05 12.85 3.18
N LEU A 94 -17.89 11.94 3.69
CA LEU A 94 -17.60 10.52 3.65
C LEU A 94 -17.62 9.97 2.22
N GLU A 95 -18.58 10.42 1.41
CA GLU A 95 -18.64 10.07 -0.02
C GLU A 95 -17.41 10.59 -0.77
N GLU A 96 -16.97 11.83 -0.53
CA GLU A 96 -15.78 12.39 -1.16
C GLU A 96 -14.51 11.58 -0.83
N ILE A 97 -14.37 11.15 0.43
CA ILE A 97 -13.25 10.30 0.86
C ILE A 97 -13.32 8.90 0.22
N LEU A 98 -14.51 8.31 0.12
CA LEU A 98 -14.72 7.02 -0.56
C LEU A 98 -14.33 7.11 -2.04
N VAL A 99 -14.65 8.22 -2.70
CA VAL A 99 -14.23 8.48 -4.07
C VAL A 99 -12.70 8.62 -4.19
N GLU A 100 -12.07 9.34 -3.26
CA GLU A 100 -10.61 9.52 -3.25
C GLU A 100 -9.85 8.18 -3.11
N VAL A 101 -10.42 7.21 -2.40
CA VAL A 101 -9.83 5.87 -2.26
C VAL A 101 -10.20 4.89 -3.36
N GLY A 102 -11.00 5.30 -4.34
CA GLY A 102 -11.47 4.44 -5.43
C GLY A 102 -12.61 3.50 -5.03
N MET A 103 -13.25 3.72 -3.88
CA MET A 103 -14.44 2.96 -3.42
C MET A 103 -15.72 3.68 -3.84
N ASN A 104 -15.83 3.97 -5.12
CA ASN A 104 -16.86 4.84 -5.68
C ASN A 104 -18.21 4.11 -5.82
N ASP A 105 -18.16 2.78 -5.88
CA ASP A 105 -19.31 1.90 -6.02
C ASP A 105 -19.08 0.61 -5.24
N SER A 106 -20.08 0.17 -4.47
CA SER A 106 -20.07 -1.12 -3.78
C SER A 106 -19.94 -2.30 -4.75
N SER A 107 -20.37 -2.13 -6.00
CA SER A 107 -20.27 -3.17 -7.03
C SER A 107 -18.83 -3.61 -7.28
N SER A 108 -17.88 -2.66 -7.39
CA SER A 108 -16.48 -3.00 -7.67
C SER A 108 -15.83 -3.76 -6.51
N CYS A 109 -16.25 -3.50 -5.27
CA CYS A 109 -15.76 -4.24 -4.11
C CYS A 109 -16.32 -5.66 -4.09
N ASN A 110 -17.60 -5.83 -4.44
CA ASN A 110 -18.21 -7.15 -4.58
C ASN A 110 -17.59 -7.96 -5.72
N GLU A 111 -17.34 -7.35 -6.89
CA GLU A 111 -16.70 -8.02 -8.03
C GLU A 111 -15.27 -8.50 -7.67
N GLU A 112 -14.49 -7.68 -6.96
CA GLU A 112 -13.16 -8.08 -6.47
C GLU A 112 -13.27 -9.25 -5.47
N ILE A 113 -14.22 -9.21 -4.53
CA ILE A 113 -14.46 -10.29 -3.57
C ILE A 113 -14.82 -11.59 -4.30
N GLU A 114 -15.77 -11.54 -5.23
CA GLU A 114 -16.23 -12.71 -5.99
C GLU A 114 -15.09 -13.31 -6.84
N SER A 115 -14.26 -12.46 -7.44
CA SER A 115 -13.04 -12.85 -8.16
C SER A 115 -12.03 -13.56 -7.26
N LEU A 116 -11.76 -13.02 -6.06
CA LEU A 116 -10.83 -13.61 -5.09
C LEU A 116 -11.36 -14.94 -4.54
N GLU A 117 -12.66 -15.03 -4.25
CA GLU A 117 -13.30 -16.27 -3.82
C GLU A 117 -13.18 -17.36 -4.89
N GLN A 118 -13.35 -17.01 -6.17
CA GLN A 118 -13.14 -17.92 -7.29
C GLN A 118 -11.68 -18.38 -7.40
N GLU A 119 -10.70 -17.45 -7.29
CA GLU A 119 -9.28 -17.80 -7.34
C GLU A 119 -8.89 -18.76 -6.20
N ILE A 120 -9.35 -18.48 -4.98
CA ILE A 120 -9.14 -19.35 -3.82
C ILE A 120 -9.78 -20.73 -4.05
N GLY A 121 -10.99 -20.76 -4.60
CA GLY A 121 -11.69 -21.99 -4.97
C GLY A 121 -10.91 -22.83 -5.99
N ASP A 122 -10.43 -22.20 -7.06
CA ASP A 122 -9.63 -22.86 -8.09
C ASP A 122 -8.31 -23.40 -7.53
N HIS A 123 -7.65 -22.63 -6.67
CA HIS A 123 -6.39 -23.02 -6.05
C HIS A 123 -6.58 -24.16 -5.05
N ALA A 124 -7.68 -24.15 -4.29
CA ALA A 124 -8.08 -25.26 -3.45
C ALA A 124 -8.36 -26.51 -4.30
N SER A 125 -9.16 -26.41 -5.36
CA SER A 125 -9.50 -27.55 -6.21
C SER A 125 -8.25 -28.18 -6.85
N LYS A 126 -7.32 -27.36 -7.39
CA LYS A 126 -6.03 -27.81 -7.95
C LYS A 126 -5.17 -28.56 -6.92
N LYS A 127 -5.13 -28.08 -5.67
CA LYS A 127 -4.39 -28.74 -4.58
C LYS A 127 -4.94 -30.13 -4.26
N TRP A 128 -6.24 -30.35 -4.43
CA TRP A 128 -6.89 -31.63 -4.16
C TRP A 128 -6.81 -32.58 -5.35
N THR A 129 -6.83 -32.07 -6.59
CA THR A 129 -6.62 -32.88 -7.81
C THR A 129 -5.14 -33.24 -8.05
N ALA A 130 -4.21 -32.62 -7.33
CA ALA A 130 -2.78 -32.94 -7.38
C ALA A 130 -2.36 -34.03 -6.36
N SER A 131 -3.30 -34.58 -5.58
CA SER A 131 -3.05 -35.79 -4.80
C SER A 131 -3.28 -37.03 -5.69
N PRO A 132 -2.38 -38.02 -5.65
CA PRO A 132 -2.29 -39.11 -6.62
C PRO A 132 -3.49 -40.07 -6.62
#